data_AF-A0A101XH24-F1
#
_entry.id   AF-A0A101XH24-F1
#
_cell.length_a   1.000
_cell.length_b   1.000
_cell.length_c   1.000
_cell.angle_alpha   90.00
_cell.angle_beta   90.00
_cell.angle_gamma   90.00
#
_symmetry.space_group_name_H-M   'P 1'
#
loop_
_entity.id
_entity.type
_entity.pdbx_description
1 polymer ?
#
loop_
_entity_poly.entity_id
_entity_poly.type
_entity_poly.pdbx_seq_one_letter_code
_entity_poly.pdbx_strand_id
1 'polypeptide(L)'
;MLKLRFRNMVGEDLPMKELLSVSRGVGVSISIKKVKDYEALIDIDDLTKAINVFSRLVLIREVTDDYGIEIYRRRRQLSNDPGKPHLDTDIAMLMLNLAGVVQGDAVLDPFSGVGTISAVARHLDINVVSIDISSGFTDARGDATLLPIRQGSLDAIVTDPPFNRLHTVDSRLDHIYHQFLLEASITLKPCGRLSFVYPSYLSEYVEDALMETDLDLYAYGVQYINDAFSRVIMTLTKDGNKCPMMYS
;
A
#
# COMPACT_ATOMS: atom_id res chain seq x y z
N MET A 1 4.27 -9.54 26.27
CA MET A 1 4.82 -9.85 24.94
C MET A 1 3.76 -10.58 24.14
N LEU A 2 3.54 -10.21 22.88
CA LEU A 2 2.59 -10.86 21.99
C LEU A 2 3.32 -11.59 20.87
N LYS A 3 2.69 -12.67 20.37
CA LYS A 3 3.17 -13.45 19.25
C LYS A 3 2.23 -13.28 18.07
N LEU A 4 2.77 -12.80 16.95
CA LEU A 4 2.05 -12.57 15.70
C LEU A 4 2.42 -13.66 14.72
N ARG A 5 1.43 -14.22 14.04
CA ARG A 5 1.62 -15.12 12.88
C ARG A 5 1.16 -14.42 11.62
N PHE A 6 1.96 -14.44 10.56
CA PHE A 6 1.66 -13.70 9.34
C PHE A 6 1.75 -14.51 8.05
N ARG A 7 1.09 -14.00 7.00
CA ARG A 7 1.26 -14.46 5.62
C ARG A 7 2.57 -13.93 5.07
N ASN A 8 3.25 -14.75 4.28
CA ASN A 8 4.37 -14.32 3.47
C ASN A 8 3.88 -13.86 2.09
N MET A 9 4.27 -12.66 1.68
CA MET A 9 4.12 -12.15 0.31
C MET A 9 5.51 -11.74 -0.24
N VAL A 10 6.47 -12.64 -0.04
CA VAL A 10 7.93 -12.48 -0.17
C VAL A 10 8.55 -11.68 0.97
N GLY A 11 9.34 -12.38 1.79
CA GLY A 11 10.09 -11.82 2.91
C GLY A 11 9.29 -11.65 4.21
N GLU A 12 10.01 -11.27 5.26
CA GLU A 12 9.45 -10.96 6.58
C GLU A 12 9.21 -9.45 6.79
N ASP A 13 9.75 -8.63 5.89
CA ASP A 13 9.78 -7.17 6.00
C ASP A 13 8.41 -6.52 5.76
N LEU A 14 7.68 -6.96 4.73
CA LEU A 14 6.39 -6.37 4.36
C LEU A 14 5.33 -6.44 5.49
N PRO A 15 5.10 -7.59 6.17
CA PRO A 15 4.20 -7.64 7.33
C PRO A 15 4.61 -6.71 8.46
N MET A 16 5.91 -6.53 8.69
CA MET A 16 6.42 -5.65 9.74
C MET A 16 6.27 -4.18 9.36
N LYS A 17 6.46 -3.82 8.09
CA LYS A 17 6.20 -2.47 7.57
C LYS A 17 4.74 -2.11 7.61
N GLU A 18 3.85 -3.06 7.33
CA GLU A 18 2.41 -2.88 7.51
C GLU A 18 2.08 -2.61 8.98
N LEU A 19 2.56 -3.48 9.89
CA LEU A 19 2.36 -3.36 11.33
C LEU A 19 2.76 -1.97 11.83
N LEU A 20 3.98 -1.53 11.51
CA LEU A 20 4.53 -0.27 12.01
C LEU A 20 3.82 0.94 11.40
N SER A 21 3.48 0.90 10.11
CA SER A 21 2.76 2.00 9.45
C SER A 21 1.39 2.23 10.08
N VAL A 22 0.64 1.16 10.36
CA VAL A 22 -0.67 1.27 11.02
C VAL A 22 -0.54 1.67 12.49
N SER A 23 0.43 1.11 13.22
CA SER A 23 0.64 1.40 14.64
C SER A 23 0.90 2.88 14.90
N ARG A 24 1.68 3.52 14.03
CA ARG A 24 1.95 4.95 14.10
C ARG A 24 0.67 5.78 13.99
N GLY A 25 -0.20 5.44 13.05
CA GLY A 25 -1.46 6.17 12.83
C GLY A 25 -2.45 6.04 14.00
N VAL A 26 -2.43 4.91 14.69
CA VAL A 26 -3.26 4.68 15.89
C VAL A 26 -2.61 5.25 17.17
N GLY A 27 -1.31 5.55 17.13
CA GLY A 27 -0.55 6.04 18.28
C GLY A 27 -0.28 4.94 19.32
N VAL A 28 0.14 3.77 18.83
CA VAL A 28 0.60 2.61 19.63
C VAL A 28 2.09 2.42 19.43
N SER A 29 2.84 2.29 20.52
CA SER A 29 4.26 1.92 20.45
C SER A 29 4.39 0.41 20.35
N ILE A 30 4.96 -0.07 19.24
CA ILE A 30 5.26 -1.49 19.03
C ILE A 30 6.76 -1.68 18.86
N SER A 31 7.35 -2.53 19.70
CA SER A 31 8.75 -2.94 19.61
C SER A 31 8.84 -4.37 19.11
N ILE A 32 9.40 -4.57 17.93
CA ILE A 32 9.64 -5.90 17.36
C ILE A 32 10.90 -6.49 18.02
N LYS A 33 10.74 -7.60 18.75
CA LYS A 33 11.84 -8.28 19.46
C LYS A 33 12.51 -9.35 18.61
N LYS A 34 11.72 -10.05 17.81
CA LYS A 34 12.20 -11.14 16.96
C LYS A 34 11.24 -11.34 15.80
N VAL A 35 11.79 -11.60 14.62
CA VAL A 35 11.03 -12.09 13.47
C VAL A 35 11.72 -13.34 12.98
N LYS A 36 10.96 -14.42 12.81
CA LYS A 36 11.46 -15.70 12.31
C LYS A 36 10.30 -16.61 11.89
N ASP A 37 10.49 -17.36 10.82
CA ASP A 37 9.62 -18.50 10.47
C ASP A 37 8.13 -18.11 10.36
N TYR A 38 7.84 -16.92 9.80
CA TYR A 38 6.49 -16.35 9.67
C TYR A 38 5.82 -15.92 10.98
N GLU A 39 6.63 -15.71 12.01
CA GLU A 39 6.20 -15.26 13.33
C GLU A 39 7.00 -14.04 13.77
N ALA A 40 6.35 -13.13 14.50
CA ALA A 40 7.00 -12.00 15.15
C ALA A 40 6.65 -11.97 16.64
N LEU A 41 7.65 -11.73 17.48
CA LEU A 41 7.47 -11.41 18.89
C LEU A 41 7.53 -9.91 19.06
N ILE A 42 6.50 -9.33 19.68
CA ILE A 42 6.42 -7.89 19.88
C ILE A 42 6.12 -7.54 21.34
N ASP A 43 6.59 -6.38 21.76
CA ASP A 43 6.07 -5.68 22.92
C ASP A 43 5.20 -4.51 22.49
N ILE A 44 4.16 -4.25 23.27
CA ILE A 44 3.20 -3.17 23.07
C ILE A 44 3.04 -2.39 24.36
N ASP A 45 2.72 -1.11 24.24
CA ASP A 45 2.41 -0.24 25.38
C ASP A 45 0.93 -0.25 25.77
N ASP A 46 0.02 -0.45 24.81
CA ASP A 46 -1.43 -0.41 25.01
C ASP A 46 -2.15 -1.52 24.22
N LEU A 47 -2.70 -2.51 24.92
CA LEU A 47 -3.42 -3.64 24.29
C LEU A 47 -4.71 -3.21 23.61
N THR A 48 -5.46 -2.27 24.19
CA THR A 48 -6.75 -1.83 23.64
C THR A 48 -6.55 -1.14 22.30
N LYS A 49 -5.56 -0.25 22.21
CA LYS A 49 -5.21 0.38 20.93
C LYS A 49 -4.55 -0.61 19.97
N ALA A 50 -3.72 -1.54 20.45
CA ALA A 50 -3.11 -2.56 19.59
C ALA A 50 -4.15 -3.45 18.90
N ILE A 51 -5.29 -3.74 19.53
CA ILE A 51 -6.41 -4.45 18.88
C ILE A 51 -6.93 -3.68 17.66
N ASN A 52 -7.00 -2.34 17.71
CA ASN A 52 -7.38 -1.51 16.56
C ASN A 52 -6.33 -1.54 15.45
N VAL A 53 -5.06 -1.71 15.79
CA VAL A 53 -4.00 -1.95 14.80
C VAL A 53 -4.23 -3.31 14.13
N PHE A 54 -4.32 -4.38 14.92
CA PHE A 54 -4.44 -5.75 14.40
C PHE A 54 -5.69 -5.97 13.54
N SER A 55 -6.80 -5.30 13.89
CA SER A 55 -8.03 -5.38 13.11
C SER A 55 -7.81 -4.94 11.66
N ARG A 56 -6.97 -3.93 11.45
CA ARG A 56 -6.69 -3.31 10.14
C ARG A 56 -5.62 -4.04 9.31
N LEU A 57 -4.76 -4.85 9.95
CA LEU A 57 -3.68 -5.56 9.25
C LEU A 57 -4.21 -6.67 8.34
N VAL A 58 -3.59 -6.80 7.16
CA VAL A 58 -3.94 -7.78 6.13
C VAL A 58 -3.03 -8.99 6.20
N LEU A 59 -1.75 -8.78 6.47
CA LEU A 59 -0.74 -9.84 6.48
C LEU A 59 -0.70 -10.60 7.79
N ILE A 60 -1.06 -9.96 8.91
CA ILE A 60 -1.17 -10.63 10.22
C ILE A 60 -2.44 -11.47 10.25
N ARG A 61 -2.30 -12.75 10.61
CA ARG A 61 -3.39 -13.73 10.62
C ARG A 61 -3.95 -13.99 12.00
N GLU A 62 -3.06 -13.97 12.97
CA GLU A 62 -3.35 -14.38 14.33
C GLU A 62 -2.38 -13.68 15.27
N VAL A 63 -2.88 -13.30 16.44
CA VAL A 63 -2.12 -12.75 17.54
C VAL A 63 -2.48 -13.54 18.78
N THR A 64 -1.46 -14.05 19.48
CA THR A 64 -1.62 -14.73 20.76
C THR A 64 -0.78 -14.05 21.84
N ASP A 65 -1.14 -14.26 23.10
CA ASP A 65 -0.23 -13.98 24.21
C ASP A 65 0.87 -15.06 24.34
N ASP A 66 1.67 -14.95 25.39
CA ASP A 66 2.76 -15.85 25.75
C ASP A 66 2.28 -17.23 26.26
N TYR A 67 1.02 -17.34 26.67
CA TYR A 67 0.38 -18.60 27.05
C TYR A 67 -0.31 -19.30 25.86
N GLY A 68 -0.32 -18.67 24.69
CA GLY A 68 -0.95 -19.19 23.48
C GLY A 68 -2.46 -18.91 23.41
N ILE A 69 -2.98 -17.99 24.23
CA ILE A 69 -4.37 -17.55 24.18
C ILE A 69 -4.56 -16.60 22.99
N GLU A 70 -5.57 -16.85 22.16
CA GLU A 70 -5.90 -16.00 21.02
C GLU A 70 -6.40 -14.62 21.48
N ILE A 71 -5.70 -13.58 21.07
CA ILE A 71 -6.10 -12.17 21.25
C ILE A 71 -6.87 -11.69 20.03
N TYR A 72 -6.41 -12.09 18.84
CA TYR A 72 -7.00 -11.67 17.59
C TYR A 72 -6.78 -12.72 16.50
N ARG A 73 -7.80 -12.90 15.65
CA ARG A 73 -7.70 -13.67 14.41
C ARG A 73 -8.32 -12.87 13.27
N ARG A 74 -7.55 -12.70 12.20
CA ARG A 74 -7.96 -11.92 11.03
C ARG A 74 -9.17 -12.55 10.35
N ARG A 75 -10.20 -11.74 10.16
CA ARG A 75 -11.38 -12.04 9.33
C ARG A 75 -11.46 -11.02 8.20
N ARG A 76 -11.85 -11.46 7.00
CA ARG A 76 -12.01 -10.56 5.85
C ARG A 76 -13.09 -9.52 6.16
N GLN A 77 -12.75 -8.24 6.03
CA GLN A 77 -13.66 -7.14 6.37
C GLN A 77 -14.56 -6.76 5.19
N LEU A 78 -14.00 -6.77 3.98
CA LEU A 78 -14.68 -6.34 2.76
C LEU A 78 -14.58 -7.44 1.70
N SER A 79 -15.67 -7.69 0.97
CA SER A 79 -15.71 -8.63 -0.15
C SER A 79 -15.61 -7.89 -1.49
N ASN A 80 -14.93 -8.49 -2.46
CA ASN A 80 -15.02 -8.06 -3.85
C ASN A 80 -16.37 -8.46 -4.44
N ASP A 81 -16.85 -7.67 -5.41
CA ASP A 81 -17.92 -8.09 -6.31
C ASP A 81 -17.38 -9.21 -7.23
N PRO A 82 -17.96 -10.43 -7.18
CA PRO A 82 -17.48 -11.56 -7.99
C PRO A 82 -17.69 -11.38 -9.50
N GLY A 83 -18.51 -10.40 -9.93
CA GLY A 83 -18.89 -10.22 -11.33
C GLY A 83 -17.96 -9.32 -12.15
N LYS A 84 -16.89 -8.75 -11.57
CA LYS A 84 -16.10 -7.73 -12.24
C LYS A 84 -14.60 -7.82 -11.90
N PRO A 85 -13.70 -7.58 -12.87
CA PRO A 85 -12.25 -7.59 -12.63
C PRO A 85 -11.85 -6.36 -11.80
N HIS A 86 -11.33 -6.59 -10.62
CA HIS A 86 -11.04 -5.58 -9.61
C HIS A 86 -9.74 -5.87 -8.88
N LEU A 87 -9.09 -4.84 -8.36
CA LEU A 87 -8.16 -4.99 -7.25
C LEU A 87 -8.85 -5.74 -6.09
N ASP A 88 -8.18 -6.71 -5.48
CA ASP A 88 -8.70 -7.38 -4.28
C ASP A 88 -8.75 -6.40 -3.09
N THR A 89 -9.83 -6.41 -2.32
CA THR A 89 -10.04 -5.45 -1.22
C THR A 89 -8.99 -5.57 -0.10
N ASP A 90 -8.46 -6.77 0.18
CA ASP A 90 -7.37 -6.92 1.16
C ASP A 90 -6.09 -6.28 0.60
N ILE A 91 -5.88 -6.27 -0.72
CA ILE A 91 -4.69 -5.68 -1.33
C ILE A 91 -4.79 -4.15 -1.38
N ALA A 92 -5.97 -3.61 -1.68
CA ALA A 92 -6.23 -2.19 -1.52
C ALA A 92 -6.01 -1.73 -0.06
N MET A 93 -6.49 -2.51 0.93
CA MET A 93 -6.28 -2.24 2.35
C MET A 93 -4.79 -2.29 2.72
N LEU A 94 -4.05 -3.30 2.22
CA LEU A 94 -2.62 -3.43 2.44
C LEU A 94 -1.87 -2.20 1.90
N MET A 95 -2.20 -1.75 0.68
CA MET A 95 -1.55 -0.58 0.08
C MET A 95 -1.84 0.71 0.86
N LEU A 96 -3.08 0.92 1.32
CA LEU A 96 -3.43 2.04 2.21
C LEU A 96 -2.66 1.95 3.53
N ASN A 97 -2.53 0.75 4.11
CA ASN A 97 -1.78 0.54 5.34
C ASN A 97 -0.28 0.84 5.15
N LEU A 98 0.34 0.37 4.07
CA LEU A 98 1.76 0.61 3.77
C LEU A 98 2.04 2.08 3.42
N ALA A 99 1.10 2.76 2.76
CA ALA A 99 1.13 4.20 2.58
C ALA A 99 1.06 4.97 3.91
N GLY A 100 0.70 4.30 5.02
CA GLY A 100 0.68 4.90 6.35
C GLY A 100 -0.41 5.95 6.53
N VAL A 101 -1.47 5.92 5.70
CA VAL A 101 -2.50 6.95 5.67
C VAL A 101 -3.41 6.90 6.89
N VAL A 102 -3.74 8.09 7.38
CA VAL A 102 -4.66 8.34 8.51
C VAL A 102 -5.75 9.33 8.11
N GLN A 103 -6.75 9.46 8.99
CA GLN A 103 -7.82 10.43 8.79
C GLN A 103 -7.25 11.86 8.71
N GLY A 104 -7.65 12.60 7.67
CA GLY A 104 -7.21 13.96 7.41
C GLY A 104 -6.08 14.09 6.39
N ASP A 105 -5.41 12.99 6.02
CA ASP A 105 -4.40 12.98 4.97
C ASP A 105 -5.01 13.31 3.59
N ALA A 106 -4.23 14.01 2.77
CA ALA A 106 -4.55 14.22 1.36
C ALA A 106 -4.08 13.02 0.54
N VAL A 107 -5.02 12.14 0.17
CA VAL A 107 -4.74 10.89 -0.55
C VAL A 107 -5.33 10.94 -1.96
N LEU A 108 -4.58 10.45 -2.94
CA LEU A 108 -4.99 10.38 -4.36
C LEU A 108 -4.94 8.95 -4.89
N ASP A 109 -5.94 8.56 -5.68
CA ASP A 109 -5.91 7.42 -6.59
C ASP A 109 -6.09 7.91 -8.04
N PRO A 110 -5.01 8.05 -8.84
CA PRO A 110 -5.07 8.58 -10.20
C PRO A 110 -5.41 7.55 -11.30
N PHE A 111 -5.67 6.30 -10.93
CA PHE A 111 -6.14 5.24 -11.83
C PHE A 111 -7.35 4.53 -11.22
N SER A 112 -8.33 5.31 -10.75
CA SER A 112 -9.38 4.82 -9.87
C SER A 112 -10.29 3.74 -10.46
N GLY A 113 -10.47 3.70 -11.79
CA GLY A 113 -11.26 2.68 -12.47
C GLY A 113 -12.68 2.49 -11.90
N VAL A 114 -12.88 1.37 -11.20
CA VAL A 114 -14.16 1.02 -10.55
C VAL A 114 -14.28 1.50 -9.10
N GLY A 115 -13.24 2.14 -8.55
CA GLY A 115 -13.23 2.77 -7.23
C GLY A 115 -12.98 1.83 -6.05
N THR A 116 -12.30 0.69 -6.24
CA THR A 116 -12.03 -0.25 -5.13
C THR A 116 -11.22 0.40 -4.02
N ILE A 117 -10.15 1.13 -4.34
CA ILE A 117 -9.28 1.77 -3.34
C ILE A 117 -10.08 2.80 -2.55
N SER A 118 -10.86 3.64 -3.24
CA SER A 118 -11.73 4.63 -2.61
C SER A 118 -12.82 4.00 -1.75
N ALA A 119 -13.36 2.83 -2.13
CA ALA A 119 -14.32 2.10 -1.31
C ALA A 119 -13.68 1.57 -0.01
N VAL A 120 -12.48 1.01 -0.09
CA VAL A 120 -11.74 0.54 1.09
C VAL A 120 -11.30 1.72 1.97
N ALA A 121 -10.85 2.83 1.38
CA ALA A 121 -10.47 4.01 2.13
C ALA A 121 -11.65 4.61 2.91
N ARG A 122 -12.84 4.70 2.29
CA ARG A 122 -14.06 5.15 2.99
C ARG A 122 -14.45 4.24 4.16
N HIS A 123 -14.26 2.93 4.02
CA HIS A 123 -14.46 1.98 5.14
C HIS A 123 -13.49 2.20 6.30
N LEU A 124 -12.34 2.83 6.04
CA LEU A 124 -11.33 3.20 7.03
C LEU A 124 -11.41 4.68 7.46
N ASP A 125 -12.49 5.40 7.09
CA ASP A 125 -12.66 6.83 7.32
C ASP A 125 -11.52 7.71 6.76
N ILE A 126 -10.90 7.24 5.66
CA ILE A 126 -9.86 7.96 4.91
C ILE A 126 -10.48 8.57 3.66
N ASN A 127 -10.24 9.86 3.46
CA ASN A 127 -10.67 10.56 2.26
C ASN A 127 -9.65 10.37 1.14
N VAL A 128 -10.10 9.81 0.02
CA VAL A 128 -9.30 9.65 -1.21
C VAL A 128 -9.98 10.42 -2.33
N VAL A 129 -9.21 11.25 -3.03
CA VAL A 129 -9.64 11.84 -4.30
C VAL A 129 -9.35 10.81 -5.40
N SER A 130 -10.38 10.48 -6.17
CA SER A 130 -10.32 9.47 -7.23
C SER A 130 -10.28 10.17 -8.58
N ILE A 131 -9.25 9.92 -9.39
CA ILE A 131 -9.11 10.43 -10.75
C ILE A 131 -9.01 9.26 -11.74
N ASP A 132 -9.58 9.42 -12.93
CA ASP A 132 -9.40 8.47 -14.04
C ASP A 132 -9.55 9.20 -15.39
N ILE A 133 -8.90 8.66 -16.43
CA ILE A 133 -9.02 9.20 -17.80
C ILE A 133 -10.39 8.88 -18.41
N SER A 134 -11.00 7.78 -17.96
CA SER A 134 -12.33 7.34 -18.33
C SER A 134 -13.40 7.96 -17.42
N SER A 135 -14.59 8.21 -17.96
CA SER A 135 -15.75 8.62 -17.16
C SER A 135 -16.32 7.39 -16.44
N GLY A 136 -16.14 7.32 -15.11
CA GLY A 136 -16.51 6.16 -14.29
C GLY A 136 -16.72 6.51 -12.82
N PHE A 137 -16.31 5.61 -11.91
CA PHE A 137 -16.35 5.81 -10.45
C PHE A 137 -15.23 6.75 -9.98
N THR A 138 -15.30 8.00 -10.42
CA THR A 138 -14.25 9.01 -10.23
C THR A 138 -14.84 10.32 -9.71
N ASP A 139 -14.05 11.04 -8.91
CA ASP A 139 -14.41 12.37 -8.42
C ASP A 139 -14.09 13.45 -9.47
N ALA A 140 -13.09 13.19 -10.33
CA ALA A 140 -12.73 14.06 -11.44
C ALA A 140 -12.06 13.29 -12.59
N ARG A 141 -12.34 13.71 -13.83
CA ARG A 141 -11.62 13.18 -14.99
C ARG A 141 -10.23 13.81 -15.08
N GLY A 142 -9.20 13.00 -15.27
CA GLY A 142 -7.81 13.47 -15.39
C GLY A 142 -6.87 12.44 -15.96
N ASP A 143 -5.71 12.90 -16.42
CA ASP A 143 -4.63 12.05 -16.93
C ASP A 143 -3.55 11.94 -15.85
N ALA A 144 -3.22 10.71 -15.44
CA ALA A 144 -2.20 10.47 -14.43
C ALA A 144 -0.78 10.84 -14.88
N THR A 145 -0.58 11.03 -16.18
CA THR A 145 0.69 11.52 -16.77
C THR A 145 0.81 13.05 -16.71
N LEU A 146 -0.24 13.75 -16.28
CA LEU A 146 -0.26 15.19 -16.08
C LEU A 146 -1.24 15.52 -14.95
N LEU A 147 -0.82 15.31 -13.71
CA LEU A 147 -1.71 15.40 -12.57
C LEU A 147 -2.15 16.86 -12.35
N PRO A 148 -3.47 17.14 -12.28
CA PRO A 148 -3.97 18.49 -11.99
C PRO A 148 -3.89 18.80 -10.48
N ILE A 149 -2.75 18.48 -9.86
CA ILE A 149 -2.52 18.53 -8.42
C ILE A 149 -1.36 19.49 -8.14
N ARG A 150 -1.49 20.26 -7.08
CA ARG A 150 -0.42 21.16 -6.64
C ARG A 150 0.81 20.33 -6.24
N GLN A 151 2.01 20.78 -6.60
CA GLN A 151 3.27 20.18 -6.17
C GLN A 151 3.38 20.12 -4.64
N GLY A 152 3.95 19.03 -4.11
CA GLY A 152 4.17 18.87 -2.66
C GLY A 152 2.91 19.00 -1.80
N SER A 153 1.75 18.55 -2.28
CA SER A 153 0.47 18.73 -1.58
C SER A 153 -0.19 17.42 -1.11
N LEU A 154 0.27 16.27 -1.60
CA LEU A 154 -0.28 14.97 -1.23
C LEU A 154 0.53 14.32 -0.10
N ASP A 155 -0.16 13.73 0.87
CA ASP A 155 0.44 12.87 1.89
C ASP A 155 0.66 11.45 1.35
N ALA A 156 -0.24 10.98 0.47
CA ALA A 156 -0.07 9.71 -0.19
C ALA A 156 -0.73 9.62 -1.57
N ILE A 157 -0.19 8.71 -2.39
CA ILE A 157 -0.80 8.23 -3.62
C ILE A 157 -0.96 6.72 -3.48
N VAL A 158 -2.17 6.20 -3.71
CA VAL A 158 -2.47 4.77 -3.61
C VAL A 158 -3.24 4.31 -4.83
N THR A 159 -2.67 3.43 -5.66
CA THR A 159 -3.25 3.18 -6.99
C THR A 159 -2.90 1.84 -7.64
N ASP A 160 -3.72 1.41 -8.58
CA ASP A 160 -3.59 0.19 -9.41
C ASP A 160 -3.57 0.61 -10.89
N PRO A 161 -2.41 1.02 -11.43
CA PRO A 161 -2.30 1.52 -12.81
C PRO A 161 -2.72 0.47 -13.85
N PRO A 162 -2.97 0.86 -15.11
CA PRO A 162 -3.44 -0.08 -16.12
C PRO A 162 -2.37 -1.11 -16.50
N PHE A 163 -2.80 -2.36 -16.65
CA PHE A 163 -1.97 -3.45 -17.17
C PHE A 163 -2.54 -3.89 -18.53
N ASN A 164 -1.73 -3.92 -19.59
CA ASN A 164 -2.17 -4.55 -20.83
C ASN A 164 -2.31 -6.06 -20.58
N ARG A 165 -3.48 -6.61 -20.88
CA ARG A 165 -3.74 -8.07 -20.79
C ARG A 165 -3.05 -8.87 -21.90
N LEU A 166 -2.51 -8.18 -22.91
CA LEU A 166 -1.65 -8.77 -23.93
C LEU A 166 -0.20 -8.52 -23.49
N HIS A 167 0.59 -9.59 -23.39
CA HIS A 167 2.00 -9.60 -22.95
C HIS A 167 2.96 -8.84 -23.89
N THR A 168 2.46 -7.89 -24.68
CA THR A 168 3.24 -6.95 -25.45
C THR A 168 3.23 -5.64 -24.68
N VAL A 169 4.36 -5.29 -24.08
CA VAL A 169 4.56 -3.94 -23.56
C VAL A 169 4.56 -3.03 -24.79
N ASP A 170 3.45 -2.32 -24.97
CA ASP A 170 3.36 -1.25 -25.96
C ASP A 170 4.11 -0.04 -25.40
N SER A 171 4.76 0.72 -26.28
CA SER A 171 5.37 2.06 -26.10
C SER A 171 4.46 3.13 -25.45
N ARG A 172 3.26 2.73 -25.06
CA ARG A 172 2.30 3.52 -24.31
C ARG A 172 2.36 3.21 -22.80
N LEU A 173 2.60 1.96 -22.40
CA LEU A 173 2.59 1.59 -20.97
C LEU A 173 3.85 2.06 -20.26
N ASP A 174 5.01 1.85 -20.86
CA ASP A 174 6.28 2.44 -20.44
C ASP A 174 6.14 3.95 -20.21
N HIS A 175 5.57 4.69 -21.17
CA HIS A 175 5.34 6.12 -21.05
C HIS A 175 4.38 6.47 -19.90
N ILE A 176 3.28 5.72 -19.74
CA ILE A 176 2.32 5.93 -18.65
C ILE A 176 3.01 5.76 -17.30
N TYR A 177 3.76 4.67 -17.09
CA TYR A 177 4.43 4.40 -15.83
C TYR A 177 5.54 5.41 -15.54
N HIS A 178 6.38 5.71 -16.54
CA HIS A 178 7.46 6.68 -16.41
C HIS A 178 6.93 8.06 -16.01
N GLN A 179 5.99 8.60 -16.80
CA GLN A 179 5.45 9.93 -16.55
C GLN A 179 4.62 9.99 -15.26
N PHE A 180 3.86 8.93 -14.94
CA PHE A 180 3.14 8.85 -13.66
C PHE A 180 4.09 8.90 -12.46
N LEU A 181 5.21 8.17 -12.49
CA LEU A 181 6.16 8.16 -11.37
C LEU A 181 6.83 9.52 -11.18
N LEU A 182 7.13 10.23 -12.27
CA LEU A 182 7.59 11.62 -12.22
C LEU A 182 6.54 12.54 -11.57
N GLU A 183 5.28 12.49 -12.04
CA GLU A 183 4.19 13.31 -11.48
C GLU A 183 3.92 12.98 -10.00
N ALA A 184 4.00 11.70 -9.62
CA ALA A 184 3.88 11.25 -8.24
C ALA A 184 5.01 11.83 -7.36
N SER A 185 6.25 11.78 -7.85
CA SER A 185 7.39 12.36 -7.12
C SER A 185 7.21 13.86 -6.89
N ILE A 186 6.69 14.61 -7.87
CA ILE A 186 6.50 16.06 -7.78
C ILE A 186 5.35 16.43 -6.81
N THR A 187 4.25 15.69 -6.86
CA THR A 187 3.01 16.02 -6.14
C THR A 187 3.02 15.58 -4.67
N LEU A 188 3.82 14.57 -4.31
CA LEU A 188 4.01 14.14 -2.93
C LEU A 188 4.77 15.18 -2.10
N LYS A 189 4.33 15.37 -0.86
CA LYS A 189 5.08 16.07 0.20
C LYS A 189 6.36 15.28 0.54
N PRO A 190 7.39 15.94 1.13
CA PRO A 190 8.48 15.21 1.77
C PRO A 190 7.93 14.17 2.75
N CYS A 191 8.45 12.95 2.71
CA CYS A 191 7.95 11.79 3.47
C CYS A 191 6.54 11.31 3.15
N GLY A 192 5.90 11.87 2.12
CA GLY A 192 4.72 11.30 1.52
C GLY A 192 5.03 9.99 0.81
N ARG A 193 4.03 9.13 0.66
CA ARG A 193 4.21 7.78 0.13
C ARG A 193 3.40 7.49 -1.12
N LEU A 194 4.03 6.80 -2.06
CA LEU A 194 3.35 6.16 -3.18
C LEU A 194 3.23 4.67 -2.88
N SER A 195 2.03 4.11 -2.78
CA SER A 195 1.81 2.66 -2.74
C SER A 195 1.04 2.21 -3.97
N PHE A 196 1.63 1.34 -4.77
CA PHE A 196 1.04 0.90 -6.03
C PHE A 196 1.35 -0.56 -6.32
N VAL A 197 0.63 -1.10 -7.29
CA VAL A 197 0.85 -2.45 -7.80
C VAL A 197 1.15 -2.41 -9.29
N TYR A 198 1.97 -3.35 -9.75
CA TYR A 198 2.25 -3.49 -11.17
C TYR A 198 2.67 -4.93 -11.53
N PRO A 199 2.45 -5.41 -12.76
CA PRO A 199 2.91 -6.70 -13.22
C PRO A 199 4.43 -6.82 -13.15
N SER A 200 4.95 -7.96 -12.71
CA SER A 200 6.41 -8.14 -12.59
C SER A 200 7.18 -7.97 -13.90
N TYR A 201 6.53 -8.12 -15.05
CA TYR A 201 7.17 -7.89 -16.36
C TYR A 201 7.45 -6.40 -16.64
N LEU A 202 6.93 -5.48 -15.82
CA LEU A 202 7.20 -4.04 -15.92
C LEU A 202 8.30 -3.57 -14.96
N SER A 203 8.94 -4.45 -14.19
CA SER A 203 9.92 -4.04 -13.17
C SER A 203 11.07 -3.21 -13.72
N GLU A 204 11.63 -3.57 -14.86
CA GLU A 204 12.74 -2.82 -15.48
C GLU A 204 12.33 -1.37 -15.79
N TYR A 205 11.15 -1.16 -16.39
CA TYR A 205 10.64 0.19 -16.69
C TYR A 205 10.34 1.01 -15.44
N VAL A 206 9.82 0.36 -14.40
CA VAL A 206 9.57 1.02 -13.11
C VAL A 206 10.90 1.43 -12.48
N GLU A 207 11.88 0.53 -12.45
CA GLU A 207 13.21 0.80 -11.88
C GLU A 207 13.91 1.94 -12.62
N ASP A 208 13.88 1.97 -13.95
CA ASP A 208 14.45 3.04 -14.77
C ASP A 208 13.80 4.39 -14.47
N ALA A 209 12.46 4.44 -14.43
CA ALA A 209 11.73 5.68 -14.10
C ALA A 209 12.06 6.18 -12.69
N LEU A 210 12.25 5.29 -11.72
CA LEU A 210 12.59 5.66 -10.35
C LEU A 210 13.97 6.30 -10.23
N MET A 211 14.92 5.99 -11.11
CA MET A 211 16.25 6.63 -11.13
C MET A 211 16.18 8.15 -11.39
N GLU A 212 15.07 8.63 -11.96
CA GLU A 212 14.83 10.05 -12.24
C GLU A 212 14.05 10.76 -11.12
N THR A 213 13.70 10.06 -10.04
CA THR A 213 12.87 10.57 -8.95
C THR A 213 13.62 10.64 -7.62
N ASP A 214 13.03 11.33 -6.63
CA ASP A 214 13.47 11.33 -5.23
C ASP A 214 12.67 10.35 -4.36
N LEU A 215 12.14 9.29 -4.98
CA LEU A 215 11.36 8.24 -4.34
C LEU A 215 12.26 7.07 -3.95
N ASP A 216 12.39 6.84 -2.64
CA ASP A 216 13.16 5.72 -2.09
C ASP A 216 12.25 4.51 -1.79
N LEU A 217 12.77 3.30 -1.99
CA LEU A 217 12.04 2.07 -1.68
C LEU A 217 11.68 2.00 -0.19
N TYR A 218 10.39 2.06 0.13
CA TYR A 218 9.90 1.84 1.49
C TYR A 218 9.50 0.39 1.71
N ALA A 219 8.74 -0.25 0.83
CA ALA A 219 8.30 -1.63 1.00
C ALA A 219 8.18 -2.34 -0.36
N TYR A 220 8.42 -3.66 -0.37
CA TYR A 220 8.35 -4.48 -1.57
C TYR A 220 7.73 -5.83 -1.24
N GLY A 221 6.82 -6.30 -2.08
CA GLY A 221 6.21 -7.62 -1.99
C GLY A 221 5.84 -8.15 -3.37
N VAL A 222 5.71 -9.47 -3.49
CA VAL A 222 5.25 -10.11 -4.73
C VAL A 222 4.07 -11.02 -4.43
N GLN A 223 3.02 -10.87 -5.23
CA GLN A 223 1.87 -11.75 -5.23
C GLN A 223 1.85 -12.57 -6.52
N TYR A 224 1.99 -13.88 -6.38
CA TYR A 224 1.73 -14.84 -7.45
C TYR A 224 0.21 -14.99 -7.63
N ILE A 225 -0.31 -14.67 -8.83
CA ILE A 225 -1.72 -14.80 -9.15
C ILE A 225 -1.98 -16.12 -9.87
N ASN A 226 -1.16 -16.43 -10.89
CA ASN A 226 -1.14 -17.70 -11.59
C ASN A 226 0.25 -17.95 -12.20
N ASP A 227 0.45 -19.10 -12.85
CA ASP A 227 1.74 -19.53 -13.40
C ASP A 227 2.37 -18.56 -14.42
N ALA A 228 1.56 -17.68 -15.03
CA ALA A 228 1.99 -16.73 -16.04
C ALA A 228 1.96 -15.26 -15.58
N PHE A 229 1.46 -14.98 -14.37
CA PHE A 229 1.26 -13.61 -13.88
C PHE A 229 1.52 -13.50 -12.38
N SER A 230 2.53 -12.70 -12.04
CA SER A 230 2.72 -12.15 -10.71
C SER A 230 2.66 -10.63 -10.77
N ARG A 231 2.26 -10.04 -9.64
CA ARG A 231 2.32 -8.60 -9.45
C ARG A 231 3.25 -8.24 -8.30
N VAL A 232 3.94 -7.13 -8.47
CA VAL A 232 4.68 -6.46 -7.42
C VAL A 232 3.72 -5.54 -6.67
N ILE A 233 3.87 -5.50 -5.36
CA ILE A 233 3.28 -4.49 -4.46
C ILE A 233 4.47 -3.65 -3.98
N MET A 234 4.51 -2.39 -4.38
CA MET A 234 5.62 -1.51 -4.05
C MET A 234 5.10 -0.29 -3.31
N THR A 235 5.79 0.06 -2.23
CA THR A 235 5.60 1.33 -1.55
C THR A 235 6.91 2.10 -1.57
N LEU A 236 6.85 3.35 -1.97
CA LEU A 236 7.96 4.28 -2.04
C LEU A 236 7.69 5.44 -1.10
N THR A 237 8.75 6.07 -0.62
CA THR A 237 8.69 7.28 0.22
C THR A 237 9.50 8.38 -0.44
N LYS A 238 8.95 9.59 -0.51
CA LYS A 238 9.69 10.75 -0.98
C LYS A 238 10.71 11.19 0.05
N ASP A 239 11.93 11.52 -0.38
CA ASP A 239 13.02 11.96 0.50
C ASP A 239 13.28 10.97 1.65
N GLY A 240 13.24 9.65 1.39
CA GLY A 240 13.29 8.60 2.41
C GLY A 240 14.47 8.72 3.37
N ASN A 241 15.65 9.09 2.86
CA ASN A 241 16.85 9.33 3.66
C ASN A 241 16.72 10.49 4.68
N LYS A 242 15.73 11.38 4.51
CA LYS A 242 15.47 12.53 5.38
C LYS A 242 14.24 12.32 6.27
N CYS A 243 13.47 11.26 6.01
CA CYS A 243 12.33 10.93 6.84
C CYS A 243 12.83 10.37 8.17
N PRO A 244 12.24 10.77 9.31
CA PRO A 244 12.59 10.17 10.59
C PRO A 244 12.49 8.65 10.42
N MET A 245 13.64 7.99 10.56
CA MET A 245 13.78 6.54 10.45
C MET A 245 12.64 5.94 11.26
N MET A 246 11.76 5.17 10.61
CA MET A 246 10.61 4.56 11.26
C MET A 246 10.99 3.43 12.23
N TYR A 247 12.25 3.38 12.64
CA TYR A 247 12.87 2.35 13.45
C TYR A 247 13.86 3.01 14.41
N SER A 248 13.44 3.13 15.66
CA SER A 248 14.29 3.22 16.86
C SER A 248 13.67 2.34 17.93
#